data_AF-A0A9E4CNM4-F1
#
_entry.id   AF-A0A9E4CNM4-F1
#
_cell.length_a   1.000
_cell.length_b   1.000
_cell.length_c   1.000
_cell.angle_alpha   90.00
_cell.angle_beta   90.00
_cell.angle_gamma   90.00
#
_symmetry.space_group_name_H-M   'P 1'
#
loop_
_entity.id
_entity.type
_entity.pdbx_description
1 polymer ?
#
loop_
_entity_poly.entity_id
_entity_poly.type
_entity_poly.pdbx_seq_one_letter_code
_entity_poly.pdbx_strand_id
1 'polypeptide(L)'
;MAADGISGAGSTSEQRFNELTGAVRAERAELGDSVLDGHYVEVKKASSTTINQVRAVKYLPLVVHRPADDEAGTGEQWWVVPAHEVVMLVHAKAGRGQHTENAYESATLSTNRLLPEHVVADPEQLRTRVLDAIAASDAQSATKQAMQQVHAAASALAKQSHRDVAAALRADGVLDDIG
;
A
#
# COMPACT_ATOMS: atom_id res chain seq x y z
N MET A 1 4.55 -19.24 -23.92
CA MET A 1 3.97 -18.81 -22.64
C MET A 1 5.02 -17.99 -21.93
N ALA A 2 4.93 -16.67 -21.98
CA ALA A 2 5.85 -15.78 -21.29
C ALA A 2 5.47 -15.76 -19.82
N ALA A 3 6.47 -15.91 -18.94
CA ALA A 3 6.28 -15.72 -17.51
C ALA A 3 6.00 -14.25 -17.26
N ASP A 4 4.76 -13.90 -16.92
CA ASP A 4 4.43 -12.56 -16.48
C ASP A 4 5.24 -12.25 -15.22
N GLY A 5 6.12 -11.24 -15.33
CA GLY A 5 6.87 -10.72 -14.21
C GLY A 5 5.90 -10.19 -13.15
N ILE A 6 6.33 -10.30 -11.89
CA ILE A 6 5.62 -9.85 -10.67
C ILE A 6 5.13 -8.38 -10.79
N SER A 7 5.68 -7.57 -11.70
CA SER A 7 5.27 -6.20 -11.99
C SER A 7 3.94 -6.05 -12.75
N GLY A 8 3.40 -7.09 -13.39
CA GLY A 8 2.19 -6.99 -14.21
C GLY A 8 0.87 -7.21 -13.45
N ALA A 9 0.87 -8.04 -12.42
CA ALA A 9 -0.36 -8.52 -11.77
C ALA A 9 -1.06 -7.48 -10.88
N GLY A 10 -0.33 -6.48 -10.36
CA GLY A 10 -0.91 -5.32 -9.65
C GLY A 10 -1.63 -4.35 -10.59
N SER A 11 -1.13 -4.22 -11.82
CA SER A 11 -1.63 -3.23 -12.79
C SER A 11 -3.09 -3.46 -13.17
N THR A 12 -3.57 -4.70 -13.18
CA THR A 12 -4.97 -5.01 -13.54
C THR A 12 -5.96 -4.60 -12.45
N SER A 13 -5.56 -4.70 -11.18
CA SER A 13 -6.41 -4.27 -10.06
C SER A 13 -6.46 -2.76 -9.93
N GLU A 14 -5.31 -2.09 -10.12
CA GLU A 14 -5.23 -0.63 -10.21
C GLU A 14 -6.07 -0.08 -11.37
N GLN A 15 -5.94 -0.68 -12.55
CA GLN A 15 -6.72 -0.28 -13.73
C GLN A 15 -8.22 -0.45 -13.47
N ARG A 16 -8.63 -1.62 -12.97
CA ARG A 16 -10.05 -1.89 -12.67
C ARG A 16 -10.60 -0.92 -11.63
N PHE A 17 -9.82 -0.61 -10.59
CA PHE A 17 -10.17 0.39 -9.60
C PHE A 17 -10.39 1.78 -10.23
N ASN A 18 -9.48 2.20 -11.10
CA ASN A 18 -9.58 3.48 -11.81
C ASN A 18 -10.82 3.55 -12.71
N GLU A 19 -11.12 2.48 -13.45
CA GLU A 19 -12.31 2.38 -14.29
C GLU A 19 -13.62 2.49 -13.47
N LEU A 20 -13.69 1.83 -12.31
CA LEU A 20 -14.89 1.82 -11.47
C LEU A 20 -15.11 3.13 -10.71
N THR A 21 -14.03 3.82 -10.34
CA THR A 21 -14.11 4.98 -9.44
C THR A 21 -13.89 6.32 -10.12
N GLY A 22 -13.36 6.33 -11.35
CA GLY A 22 -12.87 7.53 -12.03
C GLY A 22 -11.56 8.06 -11.45
N ALA A 23 -10.88 7.30 -10.60
CA ALA A 23 -9.54 7.63 -10.14
C ALA A 23 -8.53 7.59 -11.30
N VAL A 24 -7.41 8.31 -11.14
CA VAL A 24 -6.30 8.29 -12.10
C VAL A 24 -5.07 7.65 -11.47
N ARG A 25 -4.20 7.06 -12.28
CA ARG A 25 -2.92 6.52 -11.80
C ARG A 25 -2.10 7.64 -11.15
N ALA A 26 -1.49 7.38 -10.00
CA ALA A 26 -0.57 8.32 -9.39
C ALA A 26 0.68 8.53 -10.27
N GLU A 27 1.17 9.75 -10.36
CA GLU A 27 2.35 10.08 -11.17
C GLU A 27 3.62 9.39 -10.67
N ARG A 28 3.66 9.09 -9.36
CA ARG A 28 4.83 8.51 -8.70
C ARG A 28 4.40 7.48 -7.69
N ALA A 29 4.97 6.28 -7.77
CA ALA A 29 4.59 5.13 -6.94
C ALA A 29 4.83 5.34 -5.44
N GLU A 30 5.75 6.23 -5.06
CA GLU A 30 5.96 6.57 -3.65
C GLU A 30 4.77 7.29 -3.02
N LEU A 31 3.93 7.95 -3.82
CA LEU A 31 2.77 8.70 -3.34
C LEU A 31 1.54 7.80 -3.10
N GLY A 32 1.44 6.69 -3.82
CA GLY A 32 0.28 5.81 -3.86
C GLY A 32 0.16 5.16 -5.24
N ASP A 33 -0.89 4.37 -5.45
CA ASP A 33 -1.14 3.69 -6.73
C ASP A 33 -2.13 4.48 -7.59
N SER A 34 -3.14 5.08 -6.96
CA SER A 34 -4.17 5.90 -7.61
C SER A 34 -4.47 7.21 -6.86
N VAL A 35 -5.08 8.17 -7.56
CA VAL A 35 -5.54 9.46 -7.05
C VAL A 35 -7.04 9.59 -7.31
N LEU A 36 -7.82 9.73 -6.25
CA LEU A 36 -9.27 9.93 -6.29
C LEU A 36 -9.59 11.26 -5.63
N ASP A 37 -10.16 12.21 -6.37
CA ASP A 37 -10.52 13.56 -5.88
C ASP A 37 -9.36 14.28 -5.16
N GLY A 38 -8.13 14.09 -5.64
CA GLY A 38 -6.91 14.67 -5.05
C GLY A 38 -6.33 13.89 -3.87
N HIS A 39 -6.93 12.78 -3.47
CA HIS A 39 -6.44 11.91 -2.41
C HIS A 39 -5.73 10.68 -2.98
N TYR A 40 -4.54 10.39 -2.46
CA TYR A 40 -3.80 9.17 -2.81
C TYR A 40 -4.41 7.93 -2.14
N VAL A 41 -4.41 6.83 -2.87
CA VAL A 41 -4.96 5.54 -2.46
C VAL A 41 -3.95 4.44 -2.81
N GLU A 42 -3.73 3.50 -1.90
CA GLU A 42 -2.94 2.29 -2.18
C GLU A 42 -3.90 1.17 -2.61
N VAL A 43 -3.62 0.52 -3.74
CA VAL A 43 -4.44 -0.56 -4.30
C VAL A 43 -3.61 -1.84 -4.35
N LYS A 44 -4.11 -2.91 -3.74
CA LYS A 44 -3.44 -4.21 -3.73
C LYS A 44 -4.34 -5.31 -4.26
N LYS A 45 -3.77 -6.15 -5.12
CA LYS A 45 -4.35 -7.45 -5.43
C LYS A 45 -4.12 -8.40 -4.25
N ALA A 46 -5.18 -9.05 -3.77
CA ALA A 46 -5.07 -10.19 -2.88
C ALA A 46 -4.75 -11.45 -3.70
N SER A 47 -3.77 -12.23 -3.25
CA SER A 47 -3.51 -13.58 -3.77
C SER A 47 -4.06 -14.57 -2.75
N SER A 48 -5.17 -15.24 -3.09
CA SER A 48 -5.95 -16.03 -2.13
C SER A 48 -6.36 -15.16 -0.91
N THR A 49 -5.78 -15.42 0.26
CA THR A 49 -6.08 -14.67 1.49
C THR A 49 -4.99 -13.70 1.91
N THR A 50 -3.97 -13.49 1.07
CA THR A 50 -2.76 -12.74 1.41
C THR A 50 -2.68 -11.42 0.65
N ILE A 51 -2.36 -10.35 1.37
CA ILE A 51 -2.09 -9.01 0.83
C ILE A 51 -0.63 -8.70 1.14
N ASN A 52 0.21 -8.66 0.12
CA ASN A 52 1.64 -8.45 0.29
C ASN A 52 2.04 -6.97 0.20
N GLN A 53 3.15 -6.64 0.85
CA GLN A 53 3.82 -5.34 0.73
C GLN A 53 2.91 -4.14 1.04
N VAL A 54 2.14 -4.24 2.12
CA VAL A 54 1.34 -3.13 2.64
C VAL A 54 2.25 -2.14 3.34
N ARG A 55 2.24 -0.88 2.89
CA ARG A 55 3.06 0.21 3.42
C ARG A 55 2.23 1.16 4.28
N ALA A 56 1.93 0.76 5.52
CA ALA A 56 1.14 1.58 6.45
C ALA A 56 1.77 2.94 6.76
N VAL A 57 3.10 3.06 6.60
CA VAL A 57 3.87 4.29 6.78
C VAL A 57 3.38 5.46 5.92
N LYS A 58 2.81 5.20 4.74
CA LYS A 58 2.28 6.25 3.86
C LYS A 58 1.00 6.89 4.38
N TYR A 59 0.34 6.25 5.36
CA TYR A 59 -0.95 6.66 5.90
C TYR A 59 -2.01 6.92 4.81
N LEU A 60 -2.18 5.94 3.92
CA LEU A 60 -3.17 5.96 2.84
C LEU A 60 -4.27 4.93 3.13
N PRO A 61 -5.51 5.17 2.67
CA PRO A 61 -6.51 4.11 2.61
C PRO A 61 -6.00 2.98 1.72
N LEU A 62 -6.29 1.75 2.13
CA LEU A 62 -5.93 0.54 1.38
C LEU A 62 -7.18 -0.03 0.72
N VAL A 63 -7.14 -0.13 -0.60
CA VAL A 63 -8.13 -0.86 -1.39
C VAL A 63 -7.55 -2.23 -1.74
N VAL A 64 -8.30 -3.28 -1.44
CA VAL A 64 -7.90 -4.65 -1.75
C VAL A 64 -8.86 -5.22 -2.78
N HIS A 65 -8.30 -5.79 -3.84
CA HIS A 65 -9.06 -6.43 -4.91
C HIS A 65 -8.74 -7.93 -4.96
N ARG A 66 -9.77 -8.76 -4.94
CA ARG A 66 -9.70 -10.18 -5.27
C ARG A 66 -10.44 -10.41 -6.58
N PRO A 67 -9.73 -10.68 -7.69
CA PRO A 67 -10.36 -10.94 -8.98
C PRO A 67 -11.26 -12.18 -8.99
N ALA A 68 -12.25 -12.20 -9.88
CA ALA A 68 -13.19 -13.32 -10.02
C ALA A 68 -12.58 -14.62 -10.54
N ASP A 69 -11.47 -14.53 -11.26
CA ASP A 69 -10.71 -15.65 -11.83
C ASP A 69 -9.70 -16.25 -10.85
N ASP A 70 -9.79 -15.88 -9.56
CA ASP A 70 -8.92 -16.45 -8.54
C ASP A 70 -9.24 -17.94 -8.25
N GLU A 71 -8.25 -18.65 -7.73
CA GLU A 71 -8.33 -20.10 -7.46
C GLU A 71 -9.46 -20.48 -6.48
N ALA A 72 -10.07 -19.50 -5.80
CA ALA A 72 -11.13 -19.70 -4.83
C ALA A 72 -12.54 -19.76 -5.47
N GLY A 73 -12.71 -19.29 -6.71
CA GLY A 73 -13.99 -19.34 -7.43
C GLY A 73 -15.12 -18.53 -6.76
N THR A 74 -14.76 -17.53 -5.93
CA THR A 74 -15.73 -16.79 -5.10
C THR A 74 -16.28 -15.51 -5.73
N GLY A 75 -15.98 -15.26 -7.01
CA GLY A 75 -16.34 -14.01 -7.68
C GLY A 75 -15.44 -12.83 -7.30
N GLU A 76 -15.59 -11.71 -8.00
CA GLU A 76 -14.83 -10.48 -7.76
C GLU A 76 -15.21 -9.90 -6.39
N GLN A 77 -14.23 -9.53 -5.58
CA GLN A 77 -14.47 -8.94 -4.26
C GLN A 77 -13.52 -7.77 -3.98
N TRP A 78 -14.07 -6.72 -3.41
CA TRP A 78 -13.37 -5.52 -3.00
C TRP A 78 -13.45 -5.30 -1.49
N TRP A 79 -12.36 -4.77 -0.91
CA TRP A 79 -12.35 -4.20 0.44
C TRP A 79 -11.78 -2.80 0.41
N VAL A 80 -12.28 -1.95 1.29
CA VAL A 80 -11.74 -0.61 1.53
C VAL A 80 -11.43 -0.47 3.01
N VAL A 81 -10.18 -0.15 3.33
CA VAL A 81 -9.67 -0.02 4.70
C VAL A 81 -9.17 1.39 4.95
N PRO A 82 -9.72 2.12 5.95
CA PRO A 82 -9.18 3.40 6.38
C PRO A 82 -7.71 3.30 6.82
N ALA A 83 -6.91 4.33 6.55
CA ALA A 83 -5.47 4.35 6.83
C ALA A 83 -5.14 4.05 8.31
N HIS A 84 -5.91 4.60 9.24
CA HIS A 84 -5.71 4.38 10.68
C HIS A 84 -5.92 2.91 11.08
N GLU A 85 -6.85 2.22 10.42
CA GLU A 85 -7.08 0.80 10.66
C GLU A 85 -6.01 -0.07 10.00
N VAL A 86 -5.49 0.31 8.83
CA VAL A 86 -4.31 -0.33 8.24
C VAL A 86 -3.12 -0.27 9.23
N VAL A 87 -2.89 0.89 9.84
CA VAL A 87 -1.86 1.07 10.87
C VAL A 87 -2.12 0.17 12.09
N MET A 88 -3.36 0.08 12.56
CA MET A 88 -3.75 -0.80 13.66
C MET A 88 -3.50 -2.28 13.35
N LEU A 89 -3.91 -2.74 12.15
CA LEU A 89 -3.69 -4.10 11.68
C LEU A 89 -2.21 -4.46 11.57
N VAL A 90 -1.39 -3.52 11.07
CA VAL A 90 0.06 -3.69 10.99
C VAL A 90 0.70 -3.70 12.39
N HIS A 91 0.29 -2.78 13.27
CA HIS A 91 0.81 -2.69 14.64
C HIS A 91 0.55 -3.99 15.43
N ALA A 92 -0.64 -4.59 15.28
CA ALA A 92 -1.02 -5.83 15.94
C ALA A 92 -0.11 -7.03 15.58
N LYS A 93 0.73 -6.94 14.54
CA LYS A 93 1.70 -7.98 14.15
C LYS A 93 2.97 -8.01 15.00
N ALA A 94 3.08 -7.18 16.04
CA ALA A 94 4.13 -7.23 17.06
C ALA A 94 5.58 -7.17 16.50
N GLY A 95 5.85 -6.22 15.60
CA GLY A 95 7.22 -5.74 15.35
C GLY A 95 8.06 -6.47 14.30
N ARG A 96 7.51 -7.43 13.55
CA ARG A 96 8.20 -8.01 12.37
C ARG A 96 7.45 -7.67 11.09
N GLY A 97 8.04 -6.84 10.24
CA GLY A 97 7.61 -6.68 8.86
C GLY A 97 7.99 -7.89 8.01
N GLN A 98 7.69 -7.80 6.72
CA GLN A 98 8.13 -8.80 5.77
C GLN A 98 9.66 -8.77 5.68
N HIS A 99 10.32 -9.93 5.52
CA HIS A 99 11.77 -10.00 5.27
C HIS A 99 12.66 -9.19 6.24
N THR A 100 12.31 -9.14 7.54
CA THR A 100 13.01 -8.35 8.58
C THR A 100 12.90 -6.83 8.45
N GLU A 101 12.10 -6.35 7.50
CA GLU A 101 11.82 -4.93 7.30
C GLU A 101 10.99 -4.37 8.46
N ASN A 102 10.99 -3.03 8.58
CA ASN A 102 10.08 -2.35 9.47
C ASN A 102 8.63 -2.70 9.06
N ALA A 103 7.82 -3.15 10.03
CA ALA A 103 6.45 -3.56 9.78
C ALA A 103 5.59 -2.47 9.12
N TYR A 104 5.87 -1.20 9.40
CA TYR A 104 5.14 -0.08 8.80
C TYR A 104 5.56 0.18 7.34
N GLU A 105 6.79 -0.16 6.96
CA GLU A 105 7.31 0.00 5.60
C GLU A 105 6.90 -1.16 4.69
N SER A 106 6.71 -2.35 5.25
CA SER A 106 6.38 -3.56 4.51
C SER A 106 5.78 -4.62 5.43
N ALA A 107 4.47 -4.84 5.28
CA ALA A 107 3.75 -5.89 5.99
C ALA A 107 2.96 -6.78 5.03
N THR A 108 2.84 -8.05 5.41
CA THR A 108 1.83 -8.94 4.86
C THR A 108 0.57 -8.88 5.72
N LEU A 109 -0.57 -8.52 5.14
CA LEU A 109 -1.89 -8.64 5.79
C LEU A 109 -2.65 -9.85 5.24
N SER A 110 -3.68 -10.27 5.95
CA SER A 110 -4.60 -11.30 5.46
C SER A 110 -5.99 -10.72 5.28
N THR A 111 -6.64 -11.07 4.17
CA THR A 111 -8.05 -10.69 3.93
C THR A 111 -8.98 -11.24 5.02
N ASN A 112 -8.61 -12.36 5.67
CA ASN A 112 -9.38 -12.94 6.79
C ASN A 112 -9.34 -12.09 8.07
N ARG A 113 -8.43 -11.11 8.13
CA ARG A 113 -8.32 -10.14 9.22
C ARG A 113 -9.00 -8.82 8.89
N LEU A 114 -9.45 -8.64 7.65
CA LEU A 114 -10.29 -7.51 7.29
C LEU A 114 -11.69 -7.79 7.81
N LEU A 115 -12.29 -6.80 8.47
CA LEU A 115 -13.59 -7.00 9.08
C LEU A 115 -14.69 -6.98 8.00
N PRO A 116 -15.84 -7.64 8.23
CA PRO A 116 -16.93 -7.69 7.24
C PRO A 116 -17.40 -6.31 6.78
N GLU A 117 -17.32 -5.30 7.64
CA GLU A 117 -17.69 -3.93 7.32
C GLU A 117 -16.75 -3.27 6.28
N HIS A 118 -15.57 -3.83 6.00
CA HIS A 118 -14.65 -3.33 4.97
C HIS A 118 -15.01 -3.82 3.58
N VAL A 119 -15.82 -4.88 3.49
CA VAL A 119 -16.28 -5.51 2.25
C VAL A 119 -17.15 -4.52 1.49
N VAL A 120 -16.84 -4.31 0.21
CA VAL A 120 -17.70 -3.56 -0.70
C VAL A 120 -18.59 -4.56 -1.42
N ALA A 121 -19.87 -4.59 -1.05
CA ALA A 121 -20.84 -5.54 -1.59
C ALA A 121 -21.20 -5.26 -3.05
N ASP A 122 -21.16 -3.99 -3.44
CA ASP A 122 -21.50 -3.51 -4.78
C ASP A 122 -20.37 -2.63 -5.32
N PRO A 123 -19.70 -3.03 -6.41
CA PRO A 123 -18.62 -2.24 -7.03
C PRO A 123 -19.01 -0.79 -7.34
N GLU A 124 -20.29 -0.47 -7.58
CA GLU A 124 -20.75 0.91 -7.81
C GLU A 124 -20.53 1.80 -6.57
N GLN A 125 -20.50 1.22 -5.38
CA GLN A 125 -20.26 1.93 -4.12
C GLN A 125 -18.77 2.16 -3.85
N LEU A 126 -17.86 1.56 -4.62
CA LEU A 126 -16.43 1.56 -4.33
C LEU A 126 -15.87 2.97 -4.17
N ARG A 127 -16.28 3.90 -5.04
CA ARG A 127 -15.88 5.32 -4.94
C ARG A 127 -16.30 5.94 -3.61
N THR A 128 -17.58 5.86 -3.27
CA THR A 128 -18.13 6.40 -2.02
C THR A 128 -17.42 5.82 -0.81
N ARG A 129 -17.22 4.50 -0.79
CA ARG A 129 -16.54 3.79 0.30
C ARG A 129 -15.10 4.26 0.51
N VAL A 130 -14.37 4.56 -0.56
CA VAL A 130 -13.02 5.13 -0.47
C VAL A 130 -13.04 6.54 0.09
N LEU A 131 -13.97 7.39 -0.36
CA LEU A 131 -14.11 8.75 0.17
C LEU A 131 -14.48 8.75 1.66
N ASP A 132 -15.38 7.85 2.08
CA ASP A 132 -15.71 7.66 3.50
C ASP A 132 -14.48 7.20 4.31
N ALA A 133 -13.68 6.27 3.77
CA ALA A 133 -12.46 5.80 4.42
C ALA A 133 -11.39 6.89 4.53
N ILE A 134 -11.30 7.79 3.54
CA ILE A 134 -10.44 8.99 3.59
C ILE A 134 -10.91 9.91 4.73
N ALA A 135 -12.20 10.25 4.77
CA ALA A 135 -12.76 11.12 5.80
C ALA A 135 -12.56 10.53 7.21
N ALA A 136 -12.79 9.22 7.38
CA ALA A 136 -12.55 8.51 8.63
C ALA A 136 -11.07 8.53 9.04
N SER A 137 -10.14 8.44 8.06
CA SER A 137 -8.70 8.54 8.31
C SER A 137 -8.28 9.94 8.74
N ASP A 138 -8.83 10.98 8.11
CA ASP A 138 -8.53 12.37 8.45
C ASP A 138 -9.04 12.77 9.84
N ALA A 139 -10.11 12.14 10.31
CA ALA A 139 -10.59 12.31 11.68
C ALA A 139 -9.58 11.80 12.75
N GLN A 140 -8.63 10.92 12.39
CA GLN A 140 -7.64 10.33 13.29
C GLN A 140 -6.31 11.09 13.25
N SER A 141 -6.36 12.40 13.50
CA SER A 141 -5.25 13.33 13.32
C SER A 141 -3.98 12.98 14.12
N ALA A 142 -4.11 12.50 15.36
CA ALA A 142 -2.98 12.09 16.18
C ALA A 142 -2.20 10.91 15.56
N THR A 143 -2.93 9.89 15.07
CA THR A 143 -2.33 8.74 14.40
C THR A 143 -1.68 9.15 13.09
N LYS A 144 -2.32 10.02 12.31
CA LYS A 144 -1.76 10.58 11.07
C LYS A 144 -0.45 11.30 11.34
N GLN A 145 -0.41 12.17 12.35
CA GLN A 145 0.78 12.92 12.73
C GLN A 145 1.92 11.98 13.19
N ALA A 146 1.62 10.98 14.01
CA ALA A 146 2.61 10.00 14.44
C ALA A 146 3.20 9.22 13.25
N MET A 147 2.37 8.78 12.32
CA MET A 147 2.84 8.07 11.12
C MET A 147 3.64 8.96 10.17
N GLN A 148 3.29 10.24 10.04
CA GLN A 148 4.09 11.21 9.30
C GLN A 148 5.50 11.39 9.92
N GLN A 149 5.60 11.41 11.25
CA GLN A 149 6.90 11.45 11.93
C GLN A 149 7.71 10.19 11.67
N VAL A 150 7.08 9.01 11.74
CA VAL A 150 7.74 7.72 11.40
C VAL A 150 8.24 7.72 9.96
N HIS A 151 7.40 8.15 9.01
CA HIS A 151 7.77 8.23 7.60
C HIS A 151 8.94 9.18 7.34
N ALA A 152 8.93 10.35 7.99
CA ALA A 152 10.00 11.33 7.88
C ALA A 152 11.33 10.77 8.44
N ALA A 153 11.28 10.12 9.60
CA ALA A 153 12.45 9.49 10.22
C ALA A 153 13.02 8.35 9.35
N ALA A 154 12.15 7.47 8.84
CA ALA A 154 12.55 6.38 7.95
C ALA A 154 13.20 6.92 6.66
N SER A 155 12.60 7.95 6.06
CA SER A 155 13.13 8.60 4.85
C SER A 155 14.49 9.27 5.09
N ALA A 156 14.66 9.93 6.23
CA ALA A 156 15.93 10.56 6.60
C ALA A 156 17.02 9.52 6.81
N LEU A 157 16.71 8.42 7.51
CA LEU A 157 17.65 7.32 7.72
C LEU A 157 18.04 6.66 6.40
N ALA A 158 17.09 6.39 5.50
CA ALA A 158 17.37 5.81 4.18
C ALA A 158 18.32 6.69 3.35
N LYS A 159 18.09 8.01 3.34
CA LYS A 159 18.99 8.97 2.67
C LYS A 159 20.39 8.98 3.28
N GLN A 160 20.48 8.93 4.61
CA GLN A 160 21.77 8.86 5.31
C GLN A 160 22.52 7.58 4.94
N SER A 161 21.87 6.41 5.06
CA SER A 161 22.47 5.13 4.70
C SER A 161 22.94 5.10 3.25
N HIS A 162 22.19 5.66 2.31
CA HIS A 162 22.62 5.75 0.91
C HIS A 162 23.90 6.59 0.75
N ARG A 163 24.02 7.71 1.47
CA ARG A 163 25.24 8.53 1.46
C ARG A 163 26.43 7.80 2.06
N ASP A 164 26.24 7.12 3.18
CA ASP A 164 27.31 6.41 3.88
C ASP A 164 27.83 5.23 3.04
N VAL A 165 26.91 4.45 2.45
CA VAL A 165 27.27 3.36 1.53
C VAL A 165 27.95 3.91 0.28
N ALA A 166 27.45 4.99 -0.32
CA ALA A 166 28.11 5.62 -1.47
C ALA A 166 29.51 6.13 -1.13
N ALA A 167 29.73 6.68 0.07
CA ALA A 167 31.04 7.11 0.53
C ALA A 167 32.00 5.91 0.71
N ALA A 168 31.54 4.82 1.30
CA ALA A 168 32.32 3.58 1.44
C ALA A 168 32.69 2.98 0.08
N LEU A 169 31.72 2.89 -0.84
CA LEU A 169 31.96 2.37 -2.19
C LEU A 169 32.93 3.24 -3.00
N ARG A 170 32.94 4.57 -2.80
CA ARG A 170 33.97 5.45 -3.38
C ARG A 170 35.34 5.22 -2.75
N ALA A 171 35.41 5.06 -1.43
CA ALA A 171 36.67 4.77 -0.74
C ALA A 171 37.30 3.45 -1.19
N ASP A 172 36.46 2.46 -1.53
CA ASP A 172 36.87 1.16 -2.09
C ASP A 172 37.15 1.21 -3.60
N GLY A 173 36.97 2.36 -4.27
CA GLY A 173 37.18 2.52 -5.72
C GLY A 173 36.16 1.78 -6.60
N VAL A 174 34.99 1.42 -6.04
CA VAL A 174 33.94 0.68 -6.74
C VAL A 174 32.99 1.62 -7.50
N LEU A 175 32.70 2.79 -6.91
CA LEU A 175 31.92 3.85 -7.55
C LEU A 175 32.88 4.95 -8.01
N ASP A 176 33.06 5.08 -9.32
CA ASP A 176 33.61 6.30 -9.90
C ASP A 176 32.63 7.47 -9.65
N ASP A 177 33.13 8.71 -9.67
CA ASP A 177 32.29 9.91 -9.53
C ASP A 177 31.29 9.99 -10.70
N ILE A 178 30.12 9.38 -10.53
CA ILE A 178 28.96 9.60 -11.38
C ILE A 178 28.47 11.01 -11.05
N GLY A 179 28.91 11.97 -11.87
CA GLY A 179 28.48 13.37 -11.86
C GLY A 179 27.02 13.55 -12.25
#